data_AF-A0A0D6QEM1-F1
#
_entry.id   AF-A0A0D6QEM1-F1
#
_cell.length_a   1.000
_cell.length_b   1.000
_cell.length_c   1.000
_cell.angle_alpha   90.00
_cell.angle_beta   90.00
_cell.angle_gamma   90.00
#
_symmetry.space_group_name_H-M   'P 1'
#
loop_
_entity.id
_entity.type
_entity.pdbx_description
1 polymer ?
#
loop_
_entity_poly.entity_id
_entity_poly.type
_entity_poly.pdbx_seq_one_letter_code
_entity_poly.pdbx_strand_id
1 'polypeptide(L)'
;MEIRVVGAGCARCRRALEEAEKAIALAGVTASASRTSDVAELIPFRIASTPAVFVDGVLRSAGRVPTAREIASWLRPAAPVDPAPSPTRSLTGLVAACAAGLVLSVLLAVLHVRANTGAAGSFCAVNAEIDCDAVALSPHSILLGAPIAAWGVLVYVAMGLLAGSGLRRARPHPRWPAGLLAVAAGAGVVASGWLAWLSEVRIGAFCIVCAGCWAANVAIAGLAWRATSSGGGFGPCLAADLAAMRRRPAHAATALLGVAGVAAALALLYPPYWKGPW
;
A
#
# COMPACT_ATOMS: atom_id res chain seq x y z
N MET A 1 19.93 -28.48 -13.08
CA MET A 1 19.03 -27.95 -14.11
C MET A 1 19.14 -28.82 -15.35
N GLU A 2 18.04 -29.01 -16.06
CA GLU A 2 17.98 -29.81 -17.27
C GLU A 2 17.53 -28.96 -18.46
N ILE A 3 18.32 -28.95 -19.53
CA ILE A 3 17.94 -28.36 -20.81
C ILE A 3 17.63 -29.49 -21.77
N ARG A 4 16.39 -29.57 -22.25
CA ARG A 4 15.97 -30.61 -23.20
C ARG A 4 15.67 -30.00 -24.56
N VAL A 5 16.32 -30.53 -25.59
CA VAL A 5 16.03 -30.20 -26.99
C VAL A 5 15.21 -31.34 -27.59
N VAL A 6 13.95 -31.07 -27.88
CA VAL A 6 13.02 -32.04 -28.48
C VAL A 6 12.98 -31.84 -29.98
N GLY A 7 13.29 -32.89 -30.73
CA GLY A 7 13.16 -32.92 -32.18
C GLY A 7 13.82 -34.12 -32.86
N ALA A 8 13.51 -34.31 -34.14
CA ALA A 8 13.93 -35.47 -34.94
C ALA A 8 15.44 -35.54 -35.26
N GLY A 9 16.28 -34.70 -34.64
CA GLY A 9 17.74 -34.76 -34.82
C GLY A 9 18.29 -34.08 -36.08
N CYS A 10 17.49 -33.28 -36.79
CA CYS A 10 17.94 -32.51 -37.95
C CYS A 10 19.04 -31.49 -37.59
N ALA A 11 19.64 -30.82 -38.60
CA ALA A 11 20.72 -29.85 -38.40
C ALA A 11 20.36 -28.74 -37.41
N ARG A 12 19.10 -28.27 -37.39
CA ARG A 12 18.62 -27.26 -36.44
C ARG A 12 18.58 -27.79 -35.00
N CYS A 13 18.23 -29.06 -34.80
CA CYS A 13 18.21 -29.68 -33.46
C CYS A 13 19.61 -29.84 -32.89
N ARG A 14 20.59 -30.23 -33.74
CA ARG A 14 22.00 -30.32 -33.34
C ARG A 14 22.55 -28.96 -32.94
N ARG A 15 22.29 -27.94 -33.75
CA ARG A 15 22.68 -26.56 -33.45
C ARG A 15 22.05 -26.03 -32.16
N ALA A 16 20.78 -26.35 -31.89
CA ALA A 16 20.14 -25.97 -30.63
C ALA A 16 20.78 -26.62 -29.41
N LEU A 17 21.25 -27.87 -29.53
CA LEU A 17 22.00 -28.55 -28.47
C LEU A 17 23.37 -27.90 -28.24
N GLU A 18 24.11 -27.60 -29.31
CA GLU A 18 25.41 -26.90 -29.22
C GLU A 18 25.26 -25.51 -28.58
N GLU A 19 24.23 -24.74 -28.94
CA GLU A 19 23.96 -23.45 -28.31
C GLU A 19 23.56 -23.59 -26.84
N ALA A 20 22.87 -24.68 -26.47
CA ALA A 20 22.54 -24.97 -25.08
C ALA A 20 23.79 -25.31 -24.25
N GLU A 21 24.72 -26.11 -24.78
CA GLU A 21 26.00 -26.42 -24.12
C GLU A 21 26.85 -25.14 -23.93
N LYS A 22 26.96 -24.30 -24.97
CA LYS A 22 27.60 -22.99 -24.87
C LYS A 22 26.92 -22.11 -23.81
N ALA A 23 25.60 -22.15 -23.72
CA ALA A 23 24.85 -21.38 -22.73
C ALA A 23 25.12 -21.83 -21.30
N ILE A 24 25.28 -23.13 -21.05
CA ILE A 24 25.67 -23.69 -19.75
C ILE A 24 27.06 -23.18 -19.37
N ALA A 25 28.03 -23.24 -20.29
CA ALA A 25 29.38 -22.71 -20.07
C ALA A 25 29.38 -21.20 -19.81
N LEU A 26 28.59 -20.43 -20.57
CA LEU A 26 28.44 -18.98 -20.41
C LEU A 26 27.75 -18.59 -19.09
N ALA A 27 26.80 -19.39 -18.62
CA ALA A 27 26.05 -19.12 -17.40
C ALA A 27 26.78 -19.57 -16.13
N GLY A 28 27.77 -20.46 -16.24
CA GLY A 28 28.54 -20.97 -15.09
C GLY A 28 27.70 -21.79 -14.11
N VAL A 29 26.62 -22.42 -14.57
CA VAL A 29 25.68 -23.19 -13.74
C VAL A 29 25.87 -24.69 -13.92
N THR A 30 25.54 -25.48 -12.89
CA THR A 30 25.49 -26.94 -12.99
C THR A 30 24.19 -27.37 -13.69
N ALA A 31 24.27 -27.55 -15.01
CA ALA A 31 23.16 -28.01 -15.84
C ALA A 31 23.62 -29.07 -16.85
N SER A 32 22.70 -29.90 -17.31
CA SER A 32 22.92 -30.88 -18.39
C SER A 32 22.03 -30.56 -19.58
N ALA A 33 22.58 -30.62 -20.79
CA ALA A 33 21.82 -30.52 -22.02
C ALA A 33 21.62 -31.91 -22.62
N SER A 34 20.39 -32.27 -22.94
CA SER A 34 20.04 -33.54 -23.58
C SER A 34 19.14 -33.31 -24.79
N ARG A 35 19.17 -34.25 -25.74
CA ARG A 35 18.29 -34.24 -26.91
C ARG A 35 17.42 -35.49 -26.87
N THR A 36 16.12 -35.30 -27.05
CA THR A 36 15.16 -36.40 -27.21
C THR A 36 14.43 -36.28 -28.54
N SER A 37 14.07 -37.42 -29.12
CA SER A 37 13.28 -37.50 -30.33
C SER A 37 11.85 -37.95 -30.05
N ASP A 38 11.46 -38.02 -28.78
CA ASP A 38 10.11 -38.39 -28.38
C ASP A 38 9.12 -37.27 -28.72
N VAL A 39 8.31 -37.52 -29.74
CA VAL A 39 7.28 -36.59 -30.22
C VAL A 39 6.14 -36.47 -29.21
N ALA A 40 5.96 -37.45 -28.31
CA ALA A 40 4.92 -37.41 -27.29
C ALA A 40 5.08 -36.19 -26.35
N GLU A 41 6.31 -35.74 -26.12
CA GLU A 41 6.60 -34.56 -25.30
C GLU A 41 6.10 -33.24 -25.90
N LEU A 42 5.85 -33.20 -27.22
CA LEU A 42 5.41 -31.99 -27.93
C LEU A 42 3.88 -31.82 -27.91
N ILE A 43 3.14 -32.92 -27.78
CA ILE A 43 1.67 -32.96 -27.87
C ILE A 43 1.00 -32.05 -26.83
N PRO A 44 1.38 -32.08 -25.52
CA PRO A 44 0.74 -31.25 -24.50
C PRO A 44 0.88 -29.74 -24.77
N PHE A 45 1.94 -29.35 -25.48
CA PHE A 45 2.28 -27.95 -25.75
C PHE A 45 1.80 -27.46 -27.12
N ARG A 46 1.11 -28.29 -27.91
CA ARG A 46 0.60 -27.98 -29.26
C ARG A 46 1.68 -27.38 -30.18
N ILE A 47 2.90 -27.91 -30.10
CA ILE A 47 4.04 -27.40 -30.86
C ILE A 47 4.00 -27.96 -32.28
N ALA A 48 3.87 -27.07 -33.27
CA ALA A 48 3.85 -27.46 -34.69
C ALA A 48 5.26 -27.61 -35.30
N SER A 49 6.28 -27.03 -34.68
CA SER A 49 7.62 -26.90 -35.27
C SER A 49 8.75 -27.18 -34.28
N THR A 50 9.69 -28.04 -34.68
CA THR A 50 10.93 -28.35 -33.95
C THR A 50 12.14 -27.64 -34.57
N PRO A 51 13.23 -27.36 -33.82
CA PRO A 51 13.51 -27.81 -32.45
C PRO A 51 12.68 -27.06 -31.40
N ALA A 52 12.26 -27.78 -30.37
CA ALA A 52 11.70 -27.21 -29.16
C ALA A 52 12.74 -27.30 -28.03
N VAL A 53 12.94 -26.20 -27.30
CA VAL A 53 13.91 -26.11 -26.20
C VAL A 53 13.16 -25.92 -24.90
N PHE A 54 13.37 -26.82 -23.96
CA PHE A 54 12.81 -26.81 -22.62
C PHE A 54 13.92 -26.58 -21.59
N VAL A 55 13.59 -25.86 -20.52
CA VAL A 55 14.46 -25.71 -19.34
C VAL A 55 13.64 -26.13 -18.13
N ASP A 56 14.10 -27.15 -17.41
CA ASP A 56 13.42 -27.76 -16.25
C ASP A 56 11.93 -28.07 -16.54
N GLY A 57 11.67 -28.65 -17.72
CA GLY A 57 10.32 -29.02 -18.17
C GLY A 57 9.46 -27.88 -18.72
N VAL A 58 9.93 -26.63 -18.70
CA VAL A 58 9.19 -25.47 -19.23
C VAL A 58 9.63 -25.16 -20.66
N LEU A 59 8.69 -25.10 -21.59
CA LEU A 59 8.95 -24.68 -22.98
C LEU A 59 9.44 -23.23 -23.03
N ARG A 60 10.63 -23.00 -23.60
CA ARG A 60 11.19 -21.66 -23.79
C ARG A 60 11.18 -21.19 -25.24
N SER A 61 11.34 -22.11 -26.19
CA SER A 61 11.38 -21.79 -27.62
C SER A 61 10.92 -22.97 -28.45
N ALA A 62 10.23 -22.71 -29.57
CA ALA A 62 9.79 -23.72 -30.53
C ALA A 62 9.98 -23.23 -31.96
N GLY A 63 10.36 -24.12 -32.88
CA GLY A 63 10.50 -23.84 -34.31
C GLY A 63 11.70 -22.99 -34.72
N ARG A 64 12.55 -22.58 -33.76
CA ARG A 64 13.78 -21.80 -34.02
C ARG A 64 14.92 -22.25 -33.14
N VAL A 65 16.13 -21.91 -33.55
CA VAL A 65 17.35 -22.13 -32.78
C VAL A 65 17.65 -20.85 -31.99
N PRO A 66 17.40 -20.80 -30.67
CA PRO A 66 17.81 -19.66 -29.84
C PRO A 66 19.34 -19.60 -29.73
N THR A 67 19.87 -18.40 -29.50
CA THR A 67 21.32 -18.21 -29.33
C THR A 67 21.77 -18.61 -27.93
N ALA A 68 23.06 -18.95 -27.75
CA ALA A 68 23.61 -19.30 -26.45
C ALA A 68 23.39 -18.21 -25.39
N ARG A 69 23.45 -16.92 -25.78
CA ARG A 69 23.17 -15.80 -24.87
C ARG A 69 21.71 -15.74 -24.44
N GLU A 70 20.80 -16.05 -25.35
CA GLU A 70 19.37 -16.14 -25.08
C GLU A 70 19.05 -17.32 -24.15
N ILE A 71 19.59 -18.50 -24.43
CA ILE A 71 19.44 -19.67 -23.57
C ILE A 71 20.04 -19.40 -22.17
N ALA A 72 21.22 -18.79 -22.10
CA ALA A 72 21.87 -18.44 -20.83
C ALA A 72 21.03 -17.46 -19.99
N SER A 73 20.16 -16.65 -20.61
CA SER A 73 19.22 -15.79 -19.88
C SER A 73 18.12 -16.57 -19.15
N TRP A 74 17.78 -17.77 -19.63
CA TRP A 74 16.80 -18.67 -18.99
C TRP A 74 17.42 -19.53 -17.89
N LEU A 75 18.75 -19.71 -17.92
CA LEU A 75 19.52 -20.51 -16.96
C LEU A 75 19.98 -19.71 -15.75
N ARG A 76 20.11 -18.39 -15.89
CA ARG A 76 20.30 -17.55 -14.71
C ARG A 76 19.05 -17.72 -13.84
N PRO A 77 19.19 -17.96 -12.51
CA PRO A 77 18.08 -17.63 -11.62
C PRO A 77 17.68 -16.21 -11.99
N ALA A 78 16.39 -15.98 -12.25
CA ALA A 78 15.89 -14.67 -12.64
C ALA A 78 16.65 -13.65 -11.80
N ALA A 79 17.54 -12.87 -12.46
CA ALA A 79 18.25 -11.82 -11.75
C ALA A 79 17.16 -11.09 -10.96
N PRO A 80 17.32 -10.88 -9.65
CA PRO A 80 16.26 -10.27 -8.85
C PRO A 80 15.79 -9.08 -9.68
N VAL A 81 14.57 -9.17 -10.22
CA VAL A 81 13.98 -8.02 -10.90
C VAL A 81 14.01 -6.99 -9.79
N ASP A 82 14.82 -5.95 -9.96
CA ASP A 82 14.99 -4.96 -8.91
C ASP A 82 13.59 -4.61 -8.45
N PRO A 83 13.26 -4.87 -7.17
CA PRO A 83 11.91 -4.68 -6.69
C PRO A 83 11.52 -3.26 -7.09
N ALA A 84 10.44 -3.14 -7.86
CA ALA A 84 10.03 -1.87 -8.44
C ALA A 84 10.23 -0.75 -7.41
N PRO A 85 10.88 0.37 -7.80
CA PRO A 85 11.38 1.33 -6.85
C PRO A 85 10.27 1.74 -5.90
N SER A 86 10.54 1.66 -4.59
CA SER A 86 9.50 1.96 -3.63
C SER A 86 9.03 3.39 -3.72
N PRO A 87 7.77 3.67 -3.35
CA PRO A 87 7.23 5.01 -3.34
C PRO A 87 7.77 5.82 -2.15
N THR A 88 9.08 5.79 -1.88
CA THR A 88 9.73 6.39 -0.71
C THR A 88 9.40 7.87 -0.59
N ARG A 89 9.45 8.63 -1.69
CA ARG A 89 9.09 10.05 -1.70
C ARG A 89 7.63 10.27 -1.26
N SER A 90 6.70 9.47 -1.79
CA SER A 90 5.29 9.56 -1.40
C SER A 90 5.07 9.15 0.05
N LEU A 91 5.75 8.09 0.52
CA LEU A 91 5.65 7.60 1.89
C LEU A 91 6.24 8.57 2.91
N THR A 92 7.38 9.21 2.63
CA THR A 92 7.95 10.27 3.47
C THR A 92 6.99 11.47 3.52
N GLY A 93 6.42 11.86 2.38
CA GLY A 93 5.38 12.89 2.33
C GLY A 93 4.14 12.51 3.16
N LEU A 94 3.71 11.25 3.10
CA LEU A 94 2.58 10.73 3.87
C LEU A 94 2.83 10.82 5.37
N VAL A 95 4.02 10.42 5.83
CA VAL A 95 4.42 10.55 7.24
C VAL A 95 4.39 12.02 7.67
N ALA A 96 4.93 12.93 6.86
CA ALA A 96 4.92 14.37 7.16
C ALA A 96 3.49 14.94 7.20
N ALA A 97 2.63 14.56 6.25
CA ALA A 97 1.24 15.00 6.23
C ALA A 97 0.42 14.43 7.41
N CYS A 98 0.66 13.17 7.81
CA CYS A 98 0.06 12.60 9.01
C CYS A 98 0.55 13.31 10.28
N ALA A 99 1.83 13.70 10.35
CA ALA A 99 2.35 14.48 11.48
C ALA A 99 1.71 15.87 11.56
N ALA A 100 1.52 16.56 10.43
CA ALA A 100 0.79 17.83 10.39
C ALA A 100 -0.67 17.66 10.81
N GLY A 101 -1.36 16.65 10.28
CA GLY A 101 -2.73 16.29 10.68
C GLY A 101 -2.85 15.98 12.17
N LEU A 102 -1.88 15.24 12.72
CA LEU A 102 -1.80 14.94 14.15
C LEU A 102 -1.70 16.21 15.00
N VAL A 103 -0.84 17.16 14.63
CA VAL A 103 -0.71 18.44 15.33
C VAL A 103 -2.04 19.20 15.32
N LEU A 104 -2.70 19.28 14.16
CA LEU A 104 -4.00 19.95 14.03
C LEU A 104 -5.10 19.23 14.83
N SER A 105 -5.09 17.90 14.86
CA SER A 105 -6.07 17.10 15.61
C SER A 105 -5.88 17.24 17.12
N VAL A 106 -4.63 17.27 17.60
CA VAL A 106 -4.31 17.57 19.01
C VAL A 106 -4.75 18.99 19.35
N LEU A 107 -4.49 19.96 18.46
CA LEU A 107 -4.94 21.34 18.64
C LEU A 107 -6.47 21.41 18.76
N LEU A 108 -7.22 20.76 17.86
CA LEU A 108 -8.67 20.66 17.93
C LEU A 108 -9.15 20.03 19.24
N ALA A 109 -8.49 18.99 19.74
CA ALA A 109 -8.83 18.38 21.02
C ALA A 109 -8.63 19.36 22.19
N VAL A 110 -7.54 20.12 22.19
CA VAL A 110 -7.28 21.17 23.19
C VAL A 110 -8.31 22.29 23.11
N LEU A 111 -8.64 22.77 21.91
CA LEU A 111 -9.67 23.78 21.71
C LEU A 111 -11.04 23.27 22.17
N HIS A 112 -11.37 22.01 21.88
CA HIS A 112 -12.60 21.39 22.34
C HIS A 112 -12.72 21.34 23.86
N VAL A 113 -11.63 21.01 24.57
CA VAL A 113 -11.60 21.06 26.04
C VAL A 113 -11.79 22.50 26.53
N ARG A 114 -11.07 23.47 25.95
CA ARG A 114 -11.16 24.88 26.35
C ARG A 114 -12.57 25.44 26.19
N ALA A 115 -13.20 25.21 25.05
CA ALA A 115 -14.56 25.66 24.78
C ALA A 115 -15.57 25.07 25.78
N ASN A 116 -15.47 23.77 26.09
CA ASN A 116 -16.40 23.09 26.99
C ASN A 116 -16.15 23.34 28.48
N THR A 117 -14.95 23.79 28.86
CA THR A 117 -14.58 24.09 30.26
C THR A 117 -14.73 25.56 30.63
N GLY A 118 -15.14 26.41 29.68
CA GLY A 118 -15.35 27.84 29.92
C GLY A 118 -14.05 28.65 29.99
N ALA A 119 -12.95 28.15 29.42
CA ALA A 119 -11.75 28.95 29.21
C ALA A 119 -12.04 30.08 28.21
N ALA A 120 -11.26 31.17 28.26
CA ALA A 120 -11.41 32.30 27.32
C ALA A 120 -11.41 31.84 25.86
N GLY A 121 -12.16 32.55 25.02
CA GLY A 121 -12.45 32.18 23.63
C GLY A 121 -11.22 31.76 22.82
N SER A 122 -11.41 30.80 21.93
CA SER A 122 -10.33 30.24 21.14
C SER A 122 -9.79 31.23 20.11
N PHE A 123 -8.51 31.09 19.74
CA PHE A 123 -7.86 31.98 18.76
C PHE A 123 -8.51 31.96 17.36
N CYS A 124 -9.26 30.89 17.05
CA CYS A 124 -9.96 30.71 15.78
C CYS A 124 -11.46 31.10 15.88
N ALA A 125 -11.88 31.73 16.99
CA ALA A 125 -13.18 32.38 17.13
C ALA A 125 -13.02 33.88 16.83
N VAL A 126 -12.94 34.22 15.54
CA VAL A 126 -12.65 35.59 15.08
C VAL A 126 -13.93 36.38 14.85
N ASN A 127 -14.96 35.73 14.31
CA ASN A 127 -16.29 36.29 14.06
C ASN A 127 -17.33 35.16 14.00
N ALA A 128 -18.60 35.49 13.76
CA ALA A 128 -19.68 34.50 13.72
C ALA A 128 -19.55 33.46 12.59
N GLU A 129 -18.84 33.80 11.51
CA GLU A 129 -18.61 32.90 10.37
C GLU A 129 -17.40 32.00 10.58
N ILE A 130 -16.35 32.51 11.25
CA ILE A 130 -15.09 31.82 11.53
C ILE A 130 -15.01 31.58 13.03
N ASP A 131 -15.58 30.46 13.46
CA ASP A 131 -15.70 30.09 14.86
C ASP A 131 -15.46 28.59 15.09
N CYS A 132 -14.33 28.27 15.74
CA CYS A 132 -14.03 26.90 16.16
C CYS A 132 -14.76 26.48 17.44
N ASP A 133 -15.18 27.44 18.28
CA ASP A 133 -15.90 27.17 19.53
C ASP A 133 -17.34 26.77 19.23
N ALA A 134 -17.98 27.41 18.24
CA ALA A 134 -19.29 27.00 17.73
C ALA A 134 -19.31 25.53 17.28
N VAL A 135 -18.27 25.08 16.56
CA VAL A 135 -18.11 23.68 16.15
C VAL A 135 -17.85 22.78 17.36
N ALA A 136 -16.98 23.18 18.29
CA ALA A 136 -16.62 22.40 19.46
C ALA A 136 -17.78 22.19 20.46
N LEU A 137 -18.64 23.19 20.61
CA LEU A 137 -19.81 23.17 21.49
C LEU A 137 -21.02 22.49 20.83
N SER A 138 -20.96 22.22 19.53
CA SER A 138 -22.05 21.53 18.83
C SER A 138 -22.19 20.07 19.32
N PRO A 139 -23.40 19.49 19.31
CA PRO A 139 -23.59 18.07 19.64
C PRO A 139 -22.88 17.13 18.64
N HIS A 140 -22.48 17.66 17.49
CA HIS A 140 -21.79 16.92 16.44
C HIS A 140 -20.28 16.78 16.68
N SER A 141 -19.72 17.38 17.73
CA SER A 141 -18.29 17.29 18.04
C SER A 141 -17.90 16.01 18.77
N ILE A 142 -18.88 15.24 19.27
CA ILE A 142 -18.71 13.96 19.96
C ILE A 142 -19.14 12.81 19.06
N LEU A 143 -18.30 11.78 18.99
CA LEU A 143 -18.55 10.53 18.28
C LEU A 143 -18.21 9.36 19.20
N LEU A 144 -19.14 8.43 19.42
CA LEU A 144 -18.93 7.23 20.22
C LEU A 144 -18.29 7.52 21.61
N GLY A 145 -18.75 8.56 22.30
CA GLY A 145 -18.27 8.90 23.65
C GLY A 145 -16.93 9.63 23.72
N ALA A 146 -16.34 10.01 22.58
CA ALA A 146 -15.13 10.84 22.55
C ALA A 146 -15.23 11.94 21.49
N PRO A 147 -14.53 13.07 21.66
CA PRO A 147 -14.46 14.11 20.64
C PRO A 147 -13.93 13.57 19.30
N ILE A 148 -14.50 14.03 18.19
CA ILE A 148 -14.04 13.70 16.83
C ILE A 148 -12.54 13.97 16.66
N ALA A 149 -12.03 15.02 17.32
CA ALA A 149 -10.61 15.35 17.33
C ALA A 149 -9.72 14.25 17.96
N ALA A 150 -10.21 13.51 18.96
CA ALA A 150 -9.49 12.38 19.55
C ALA A 150 -9.43 11.18 18.60
N TRP A 151 -10.51 10.93 17.85
CA TRP A 151 -10.53 9.94 16.78
C TRP A 151 -9.55 10.30 15.67
N GLY A 152 -9.46 11.58 15.31
CA GLY A 152 -8.46 12.08 14.35
C GLY A 152 -7.03 11.80 14.80
N VAL A 153 -6.71 11.98 16.09
CA VAL A 153 -5.39 11.64 16.66
C VAL A 153 -5.06 10.17 16.42
N LEU A 154 -5.98 9.25 16.75
CA LEU A 154 -5.80 7.82 16.51
C LEU A 154 -5.55 7.51 15.04
N VAL A 155 -6.35 8.08 14.14
CA VAL A 155 -6.25 7.85 12.69
C VAL A 155 -4.91 8.35 12.14
N TYR A 156 -4.50 9.58 12.48
CA TYR A 156 -3.23 10.14 12.00
C TYR A 156 -2.03 9.37 12.53
N VAL A 157 -2.06 8.91 13.79
CA VAL A 157 -1.02 8.04 14.35
C VAL A 157 -0.99 6.70 13.61
N ALA A 158 -2.14 6.03 13.45
CA ALA A 158 -2.21 4.74 12.80
C ALA A 158 -1.72 4.80 11.34
N MET A 159 -2.18 5.80 10.57
CA MET A 159 -1.74 6.01 9.19
C MET A 159 -0.26 6.40 9.10
N GLY A 160 0.24 7.24 10.01
CA GLY A 160 1.65 7.61 10.07
C GLY A 160 2.57 6.42 10.37
N LEU A 161 2.20 5.58 11.34
CA LEU A 161 2.92 4.34 11.66
C LEU A 161 2.89 3.35 10.50
N LEU A 162 1.73 3.21 9.83
CA LEU A 162 1.59 2.36 8.66
C LEU A 162 2.49 2.87 7.53
N ALA A 163 2.47 4.16 7.19
CA ALA A 163 3.37 4.76 6.20
C ALA A 163 4.85 4.60 6.57
N GLY A 164 5.20 4.82 7.84
CA GLY A 164 6.55 4.59 8.35
C GLY A 164 7.02 3.13 8.23
N SER A 165 6.12 2.16 8.35
CA SER A 165 6.45 0.74 8.13
C SER A 165 6.90 0.45 6.69
N GLY A 166 6.42 1.21 5.70
CA GLY A 166 6.84 1.13 4.29
C GLY A 166 8.23 1.69 4.01
N LEU A 167 8.75 2.54 4.91
CA LEU A 167 10.11 3.09 4.86
C LEU A 167 11.15 2.14 5.47
N ARG A 168 10.72 1.08 6.17
CA ARG A 168 11.62 0.10 6.78
C ARG A 168 12.24 -0.80 5.70
N ARG A 169 13.50 -1.19 5.91
CA ARG A 169 14.21 -2.15 5.03
C ARG A 169 13.50 -3.52 4.97
N ALA A 170 12.94 -3.97 6.09
CA ALA A 170 12.29 -5.28 6.23
C ALA A 170 10.78 -5.29 5.84
N ARG A 171 10.39 -4.48 4.86
CA ARG A 171 8.99 -4.43 4.39
C ARG A 171 8.57 -5.73 3.67
N PRO A 172 7.29 -6.14 3.76
CA PRO A 172 6.81 -7.39 3.16
C PRO A 172 6.93 -7.47 1.63
N HIS A 173 6.74 -6.35 0.94
CA HIS A 173 6.85 -6.24 -0.51
C HIS A 173 7.22 -4.80 -0.92
N PRO A 174 7.64 -4.56 -2.17
CA PRO A 174 8.25 -3.28 -2.58
C PRO A 174 7.37 -2.04 -2.41
N ARG A 175 6.04 -2.21 -2.44
CA ARG A 175 5.06 -1.13 -2.38
C ARG A 175 4.24 -1.10 -1.10
N TRP A 176 4.63 -1.90 -0.12
CA TRP A 176 3.99 -1.90 1.18
C TRP A 176 4.08 -0.49 1.80
N PRO A 177 3.00 0.07 2.39
CA PRO A 177 1.60 -0.37 2.42
C PRO A 177 0.66 0.55 1.61
N ALA A 178 0.99 0.80 0.34
CA ALA A 178 0.33 1.83 -0.47
C ALA A 178 -1.18 1.61 -0.68
N GLY A 179 -1.62 0.36 -0.83
CA GLY A 179 -3.03 0.02 -1.03
C GLY A 179 -3.87 0.25 0.23
N LEU A 180 -3.39 -0.19 1.40
CA LEU A 180 -4.07 0.05 2.68
C LEU A 180 -4.12 1.54 3.02
N LEU A 181 -3.04 2.28 2.77
CA LEU A 181 -3.03 3.73 2.95
C LEU A 181 -4.00 4.44 2.01
N ALA A 182 -4.16 3.97 0.77
CA ALA A 182 -5.14 4.54 -0.15
C ALA A 182 -6.59 4.30 0.33
N VAL A 183 -6.91 3.13 0.89
CA VAL A 183 -8.21 2.88 1.52
C VAL A 183 -8.45 3.82 2.69
N ALA A 184 -7.48 3.89 3.63
CA ALA A 184 -7.60 4.74 4.81
C ALA A 184 -7.71 6.23 4.45
N ALA A 185 -6.91 6.70 3.49
CA ALA A 185 -6.95 8.07 3.01
C ALA A 185 -8.26 8.41 2.30
N GLY A 186 -8.79 7.50 1.48
CA GLY A 186 -10.10 7.65 0.85
C GLY A 186 -11.21 7.79 1.88
N ALA A 187 -11.22 6.93 2.91
CA ALA A 187 -12.17 7.03 4.02
C ALA A 187 -12.02 8.38 4.78
N GLY A 188 -10.79 8.85 4.99
CA GLY A 188 -10.51 10.15 5.62
C GLY A 188 -11.05 11.33 4.81
N VAL A 189 -10.93 11.31 3.48
CA VAL A 189 -11.50 12.36 2.59
C VAL A 189 -13.03 12.35 2.64
N VAL A 190 -13.66 11.17 2.60
CA VAL A 190 -15.12 11.05 2.71
C VAL A 190 -15.60 11.58 4.07
N ALA A 191 -14.93 11.21 5.15
CA ALA A 191 -15.25 11.71 6.49
C ALA A 191 -15.06 13.23 6.59
N SER A 192 -13.98 13.78 6.02
CA SER A 192 -13.77 15.24 5.96
C SER A 192 -14.82 15.96 5.14
N GLY A 193 -15.26 15.40 4.00
CA GLY A 193 -16.34 15.98 3.20
C GLY A 193 -17.67 16.02 3.96
N TRP A 194 -17.98 14.97 4.71
CA TRP A 194 -19.14 14.94 5.60
C TRP A 194 -19.06 16.01 6.70
N LEU A 195 -17.91 16.12 7.36
CA LEU A 195 -17.70 17.11 8.43
C LEU A 195 -17.70 18.55 7.90
N ALA A 196 -17.18 18.79 6.70
CA ALA A 196 -17.24 20.09 6.05
C ALA A 196 -18.68 20.49 5.75
N TRP A 197 -19.46 19.58 5.15
CA TRP A 197 -20.90 19.78 4.93
C TRP A 197 -21.64 20.05 6.24
N LEU A 198 -21.33 19.29 7.30
CA LEU A 198 -21.94 19.48 8.62
C LEU A 198 -21.61 20.86 9.21
N SER A 199 -20.35 21.29 9.10
CA SER A 199 -19.87 22.59 9.58
C SER A 199 -20.59 23.75 8.88
N GLU A 200 -20.65 23.72 7.54
CA GLU A 200 -21.18 24.82 6.75
C GLU A 200 -22.71 24.84 6.71
N VAL A 201 -23.36 23.68 6.60
CA VAL A 201 -24.81 23.61 6.34
C VAL A 201 -25.62 23.46 7.62
N ARG A 202 -25.09 22.77 8.65
CA ARG A 202 -25.84 22.48 9.88
C ARG A 202 -25.43 23.35 11.05
N ILE A 203 -24.14 23.62 11.22
CA ILE A 203 -23.63 24.46 12.31
C ILE A 203 -23.61 25.93 11.89
N GLY A 204 -23.35 26.21 10.61
CA GLY A 204 -23.25 27.58 10.09
C GLY A 204 -21.95 28.28 10.49
N ALA A 205 -20.89 27.51 10.75
CA ALA A 205 -19.58 28.02 11.16
C ALA A 205 -18.45 27.36 10.35
N PHE A 206 -17.42 28.12 10.03
CA PHE A 206 -16.23 27.69 9.30
C PHE A 206 -15.01 27.64 10.23
N CYS A 207 -14.58 26.43 10.60
CA CYS A 207 -13.40 26.27 11.44
C CYS A 207 -12.12 26.12 10.60
N ILE A 208 -11.19 27.09 10.70
CA ILE A 208 -9.90 27.08 9.97
C ILE A 208 -9.05 25.86 10.36
N VAL A 209 -9.10 25.43 11.62
CA VAL A 209 -8.32 24.26 12.07
C VAL A 209 -8.89 22.96 11.47
N CYS A 210 -10.21 22.82 11.40
CA CYS A 210 -10.87 21.73 10.67
C CYS A 210 -10.51 21.75 9.18
N ALA A 211 -10.54 22.93 8.55
CA ALA A 211 -10.13 23.10 7.16
C ALA A 211 -8.66 22.66 6.94
N GLY A 212 -7.78 22.93 7.91
CA GLY A 212 -6.42 22.38 7.94
C GLY A 212 -6.39 20.85 7.94
N CYS A 213 -7.21 20.19 8.76
CA CYS A 213 -7.34 18.73 8.77
C CYS A 213 -7.89 18.19 7.45
N TRP A 214 -8.86 18.88 6.83
CA TRP A 214 -9.40 18.50 5.51
C TRP A 214 -8.32 18.59 4.43
N ALA A 215 -7.55 19.68 4.42
CA ALA A 215 -6.41 19.86 3.51
C ALA A 215 -5.34 18.77 3.73
N ALA A 216 -5.05 18.41 4.98
CA ALA A 216 -4.15 17.30 5.31
C ALA A 216 -4.67 15.97 4.73
N ASN A 217 -5.96 15.67 4.88
CA ASN A 217 -6.56 14.44 4.34
C ASN A 217 -6.54 14.38 2.81
N VAL A 218 -6.78 15.51 2.14
CA VAL A 218 -6.64 15.62 0.67
C VAL A 218 -5.18 15.39 0.25
N ALA A 219 -4.21 15.99 0.95
CA ALA A 219 -2.79 15.79 0.67
C ALA A 219 -2.37 14.32 0.87
N ILE A 220 -2.81 13.69 1.96
CA ILE A 220 -2.59 12.27 2.26
C ILE A 220 -3.19 11.40 1.15
N ALA A 221 -4.43 11.67 0.71
CA ALA A 221 -5.06 10.93 -0.38
C ALA A 221 -4.31 11.09 -1.71
N GLY A 222 -3.87 12.31 -2.05
CA GLY A 222 -3.06 12.56 -3.25
C GLY A 222 -1.73 11.80 -3.22
N LEU A 223 -1.05 11.77 -2.07
CA LEU A 223 0.21 11.03 -1.91
C LEU A 223 0.00 9.51 -1.93
N ALA A 224 -1.08 9.01 -1.33
CA ALA A 224 -1.45 7.59 -1.38
C ALA A 224 -1.82 7.15 -2.81
N TRP A 225 -2.53 8.00 -3.56
CA TRP A 225 -2.81 7.80 -4.97
C TRP A 225 -1.52 7.73 -5.80
N ARG A 226 -0.57 8.67 -5.57
CA ARG A 226 0.74 8.63 -6.25
C ARG A 226 1.53 7.37 -5.91
N ALA A 227 1.43 6.89 -4.67
CA ALA A 227 2.08 5.65 -4.26
C ALA A 227 1.50 4.43 -4.99
N THR A 228 0.17 4.36 -5.18
CA THR A 228 -0.48 3.25 -5.90
C THR A 228 -0.38 3.36 -7.42
N SER A 229 -0.41 4.57 -7.99
CA SER A 229 -0.31 4.79 -9.44
C SER A 229 1.06 4.39 -9.99
N SER A 230 2.12 4.58 -9.21
CA SER A 230 3.45 4.04 -9.50
C SER A 230 3.53 2.51 -9.47
N GLY A 231 2.44 1.84 -9.08
CA GLY A 231 2.36 0.41 -8.80
C GLY A 231 1.40 -0.44 -9.58
N GLY A 232 0.97 0.02 -10.75
CA GLY A 232 -0.05 -0.67 -11.55
C GLY A 232 -1.47 -0.40 -11.03
N GLY A 233 -1.63 0.58 -10.14
CA GLY A 233 -2.91 1.07 -9.65
C GLY A 233 -3.30 0.56 -8.26
N PHE A 234 -4.44 1.05 -7.79
CA PHE A 234 -4.99 0.77 -6.47
C PHE A 234 -5.26 -0.73 -6.22
N GLY A 235 -5.94 -1.40 -7.15
CA GLY A 235 -6.35 -2.80 -7.00
C GLY A 235 -5.19 -3.77 -6.74
N PRO A 236 -4.15 -3.80 -7.60
CA PRO A 236 -2.98 -4.66 -7.39
C PRO A 236 -2.22 -4.35 -6.09
N CYS A 237 -2.09 -3.06 -5.73
CA CYS A 237 -1.43 -2.66 -4.48
C CYS A 237 -2.21 -3.14 -3.25
N LEU A 238 -3.54 -2.97 -3.25
CA LEU A 238 -4.39 -3.43 -2.15
C LEU A 238 -4.35 -4.96 -2.03
N ALA A 239 -4.44 -5.68 -3.15
CA ALA A 239 -4.34 -7.14 -3.14
C ALA A 239 -3.00 -7.63 -2.56
N ALA A 240 -1.90 -6.97 -2.91
CA ALA A 240 -0.57 -7.28 -2.38
C ALA A 240 -0.46 -7.00 -0.87
N ASP A 241 -1.02 -5.88 -0.39
CA ASP A 241 -1.03 -5.54 1.04
C ASP A 241 -1.89 -6.53 1.84
N LEU A 242 -3.09 -6.88 1.35
CA LEU A 242 -3.95 -7.88 1.98
C LEU A 242 -3.28 -9.26 2.01
N ALA A 243 -2.62 -9.66 0.93
CA ALA A 243 -1.85 -10.90 0.88
C ALA A 243 -0.69 -10.90 1.88
N ALA A 244 0.01 -9.77 2.06
CA ALA A 244 1.06 -9.63 3.05
C ALA A 244 0.54 -9.77 4.48
N MET A 245 -0.64 -9.19 4.80
CA MET A 245 -1.29 -9.38 6.09
C MET A 245 -1.68 -10.84 6.33
N ARG A 246 -2.27 -11.51 5.32
CA ARG A 246 -2.64 -12.93 5.41
C ARG A 246 -1.44 -13.86 5.63
N ARG A 247 -0.28 -13.53 5.07
CA ARG A 247 0.98 -14.28 5.26
C ARG A 247 1.62 -14.07 6.64
N ARG A 248 1.24 -13.00 7.37
CA ARG A 248 1.78 -12.66 8.70
C ARG A 248 0.64 -12.37 9.68
N PRO A 249 -0.22 -13.37 9.97
CA PRO A 249 -1.46 -13.16 10.71
C PRO A 249 -1.22 -12.62 12.12
N ALA A 250 -0.15 -13.07 12.80
CA ALA A 250 0.19 -12.58 14.14
C ALA A 250 0.50 -11.07 14.14
N HIS A 251 1.29 -10.58 13.18
CA HIS A 251 1.63 -9.15 13.10
C HIS A 251 0.41 -8.30 12.73
N ALA A 252 -0.40 -8.78 11.79
CA ALA A 252 -1.64 -8.12 11.42
C ALA A 252 -2.63 -8.07 12.59
N ALA A 253 -2.78 -9.18 13.33
CA ALA A 253 -3.63 -9.26 14.51
C ALA A 253 -3.15 -8.30 15.61
N THR A 254 -1.86 -8.29 15.94
CA THR A 254 -1.32 -7.35 16.95
C THR A 254 -1.58 -5.89 16.55
N ALA A 255 -1.36 -5.53 15.29
CA ALA A 255 -1.60 -4.17 14.82
C ALA A 255 -3.09 -3.78 14.88
N LEU A 256 -3.98 -4.66 14.40
CA LEU A 256 -5.43 -4.43 14.41
C LEU A 256 -5.99 -4.39 15.83
N LEU A 257 -5.59 -5.33 16.70
CA LEU A 257 -5.98 -5.35 18.11
C LEU A 257 -5.44 -4.15 18.87
N GLY A 258 -4.23 -3.68 18.55
CA GLY A 258 -3.68 -2.46 19.13
C GLY A 258 -4.53 -1.23 18.79
N VAL A 259 -4.86 -1.03 17.50
CA VAL A 259 -5.73 0.08 17.07
C VAL A 259 -7.13 -0.05 17.66
N ALA A 260 -7.71 -1.25 17.63
CA ALA A 260 -9.03 -1.52 18.20
C ALA A 260 -9.08 -1.32 19.72
N GLY A 261 -8.02 -1.69 20.43
CA GLY A 261 -7.88 -1.48 21.87
C GLY A 261 -7.82 0.00 22.23
N VAL A 262 -7.05 0.81 21.47
CA VAL A 262 -7.03 2.27 21.65
C VAL A 262 -8.38 2.89 21.31
N ALA A 263 -9.01 2.45 20.21
CA ALA A 263 -10.36 2.89 19.84
C ALA A 263 -11.39 2.58 20.94
N ALA A 264 -11.37 1.37 21.51
CA ALA A 264 -12.25 0.98 22.60
C ALA A 264 -11.97 1.79 23.87
N ALA A 265 -10.69 2.04 24.20
CA ALA A 265 -10.33 2.89 25.32
C ALA A 265 -10.82 4.33 25.12
N LEU A 266 -10.72 4.90 23.91
CA LEU A 266 -11.30 6.20 23.58
C LEU A 266 -12.83 6.18 23.72
N ALA A 267 -13.52 5.14 23.23
CA ALA A 267 -14.98 5.11 23.31
C ALA A 267 -15.52 4.93 24.74
N LEU A 268 -14.80 4.18 25.58
CA LEU A 268 -15.31 3.73 26.89
C LEU A 268 -14.72 4.49 28.08
N LEU A 269 -13.51 5.03 27.95
CA LEU A 269 -12.74 5.59 29.07
C LEU A 269 -12.44 7.08 28.91
N TYR A 270 -12.88 7.71 27.81
CA TYR A 270 -12.62 9.13 27.61
C TYR A 270 -13.43 9.96 28.60
N PRO A 271 -12.78 10.82 29.41
CA PRO A 271 -13.44 11.51 30.50
C PRO A 271 -14.45 12.53 29.95
N PRO A 272 -15.73 12.46 30.34
CA PRO A 272 -16.72 13.43 29.91
C PRO A 272 -16.48 14.77 30.61
N TYR A 273 -16.32 15.83 29.83
CA TYR A 273 -16.20 17.21 30.33
C TYR A 273 -17.15 18.19 29.63
N TRP A 274 -17.89 17.73 28.62
CA TRP A 274 -18.90 18.52 27.91
C TRP A 274 -20.26 18.43 28.62
N LYS A 275 -21.07 19.49 28.48
CA LYS A 275 -22.40 19.59 29.10
C LYS A 275 -23.48 19.54 28.00
N GLY A 276 -24.11 18.39 27.81
CA GLY A 276 -25.23 18.23 26.86
C GLY A 276 -25.63 16.75 26.67
N PRO A 277 -26.80 16.44 26.12
CA PRO A 277 -27.19 15.07 25.74
C PRO A 277 -26.46 14.65 24.44
N TRP A 278 -25.82 13.48 24.45
CA TRP A 278 -25.09 12.88 23.33
C TRP A 278 -25.49 11.42 23.17
#